data_AF-A0A4D4JHK9-F1
#
_entry.id   AF-A0A4D4JHK9-F1
#
_cell.length_a   1.000
_cell.length_b   1.000
_cell.length_c   1.000
_cell.angle_alpha   90.00
_cell.angle_beta   90.00
_cell.angle_gamma   90.00
#
_symmetry.space_group_name_H-M   'P 1'
#
loop_
_entity.id
_entity.type
_entity.pdbx_description
1 polymer ?
#
loop_
_entity_poly.entity_id
_entity_poly.type
_entity_poly.pdbx_seq_one_letter_code
_entity_poly.pdbx_strand_id
1 'polypeptide(L)'
;MQRHGGRVRLLSGENDDPHSWQQQAARFLRETFPDKGPGLAVLSRHVEIQLAVRLRHRPTNEVVHEVLVIDRVVCGRDPRTQGREYTCDTVLPFVLDEGATLTVVEHDGARVTYRGRGRR
;
A
#
# COMPACT_ATOMS: atom_id res chain seq x y z
N MET A 1 -21.57 -17.43 7.58
CA MET A 1 -21.30 -16.92 6.21
C MET A 1 -19.82 -17.06 5.95
N GLN A 2 -19.42 -17.97 5.04
CA GLN A 2 -18.01 -18.15 4.67
C GLN A 2 -17.58 -17.00 3.77
N ARG A 3 -16.67 -16.14 4.23
CA ARG A 3 -16.06 -15.13 3.37
C ARG A 3 -15.11 -15.85 2.41
N HIS A 4 -15.50 -15.97 1.15
CA HIS A 4 -14.60 -16.44 0.10
C HIS A 4 -13.43 -15.45 0.02
N GLY A 5 -12.25 -15.87 0.49
CA GLY A 5 -11.02 -15.11 0.32
C GLY A 5 -10.71 -14.98 -1.17
N GLY A 6 -10.90 -13.79 -1.73
CA GLY A 6 -10.55 -13.49 -3.11
C GLY A 6 -9.04 -13.39 -3.28
N ARG A 7 -8.50 -13.97 -4.36
CA ARG A 7 -7.10 -13.79 -4.75
C ARG A 7 -7.03 -12.75 -5.87
N VAL A 8 -6.14 -11.77 -5.71
CA VAL A 8 -5.91 -10.71 -6.69
C VAL A 8 -4.44 -10.70 -7.03
N ARG A 9 -4.11 -10.67 -8.32
CA ARG A 9 -2.74 -10.45 -8.78
C ARG A 9 -2.52 -8.94 -8.96
N LEU A 10 -1.53 -8.40 -8.28
CA LEU A 10 -1.01 -7.05 -8.48
C LEU A 10 0.44 -7.18 -8.96
N LEU A 11 0.84 -6.33 -9.90
CA LEU A 11 2.20 -6.31 -10.43
C LEU A 11 2.93 -5.09 -9.85
N SER A 12 4.16 -5.33 -9.38
CA SER A 12 5.08 -4.23 -9.07
C SER A 12 5.76 -3.75 -10.35
N GLY A 13 6.07 -2.46 -10.44
CA GLY A 13 6.80 -1.88 -11.57
C GLY A 13 6.05 -0.72 -12.22
N GLU A 14 6.51 -0.31 -13.39
CA GLU A 14 5.80 0.66 -14.24
C GLU A 14 4.69 -0.01 -15.04
N ASN A 15 3.54 0.65 -15.08
CA ASN A 15 2.37 0.29 -15.84
C ASN A 15 1.75 1.57 -16.43
N ASP A 16 1.77 1.65 -17.76
CA ASP A 16 1.29 2.81 -18.51
C ASP A 16 -0.24 2.83 -18.70
N ASP A 17 -0.95 1.77 -18.27
CA ASP A 17 -2.41 1.75 -18.27
C ASP A 17 -2.94 2.83 -17.30
N PRO A 18 -3.69 3.84 -17.79
CA PRO A 18 -4.24 4.92 -16.97
C PRO A 18 -5.24 4.45 -15.90
N HIS A 19 -5.82 3.25 -16.06
CA HIS A 19 -6.73 2.63 -15.11
C HIS A 19 -6.02 1.68 -14.13
N SER A 20 -4.71 1.49 -14.26
CA SER A 20 -3.93 0.64 -13.37
C SER A 20 -3.99 1.14 -11.92
N TRP A 21 -3.84 0.20 -10.98
CA TRP A 21 -3.74 0.54 -9.56
C TRP A 21 -2.53 1.41 -9.25
N GLN A 22 -1.47 1.34 -10.06
CA GLN A 22 -0.35 2.27 -9.98
C GLN A 22 -0.81 3.71 -10.25
N GLN A 23 -1.52 3.96 -11.34
CA GLN A 23 -1.94 5.33 -11.69
C GLN A 23 -2.96 5.89 -10.70
N GLN A 24 -3.88 5.04 -10.21
CA GLN A 24 -4.79 5.40 -9.11
C GLN A 24 -4.02 5.73 -7.83
N ALA A 25 -3.00 4.93 -7.48
CA ALA A 25 -2.16 5.20 -6.33
C ALA A 25 -1.33 6.49 -6.48
N ALA A 26 -0.77 6.74 -7.66
CA ALA A 26 -0.02 7.96 -7.95
C ALA A 26 -0.91 9.20 -7.80
N ARG A 27 -2.16 9.13 -8.30
CA ARG A 27 -3.16 10.18 -8.11
C ARG A 27 -3.47 10.39 -6.63
N PHE A 28 -3.80 9.31 -5.91
CA PHE A 28 -4.10 9.38 -4.48
C PHE A 28 -2.96 10.00 -3.67
N LEU A 29 -1.71 9.61 -3.93
CA LEU A 29 -0.55 10.15 -3.21
C LEU A 29 -0.36 11.64 -3.48
N ARG A 30 -0.52 12.11 -4.73
CA ARG A 30 -0.44 13.54 -5.06
C ARG A 30 -1.54 14.36 -4.39
N GLU A 31 -2.77 13.85 -4.35
CA GLU A 31 -3.91 14.53 -3.73
C GLU A 31 -3.86 14.50 -2.20
N THR A 32 -3.26 13.45 -1.62
CA THR A 32 -3.17 13.28 -0.17
C THR A 32 -1.97 13.99 0.44
N PHE A 33 -0.91 14.15 -0.34
CA PHE A 33 0.35 14.72 0.10
C PHE A 33 0.87 15.77 -0.91
N PRO A 34 0.13 16.86 -1.13
CA PRO A 34 0.43 17.83 -2.19
C PRO A 34 1.80 18.51 -2.01
N ASP A 35 2.24 18.70 -0.76
CA ASP A 35 3.52 19.34 -0.44
C ASP A 35 4.72 18.37 -0.44
N LYS A 36 4.48 17.08 -0.74
CA LYS A 36 5.54 16.07 -0.74
C LYS A 36 6.10 15.92 -2.14
N GLY A 37 7.44 15.90 -2.23
CA GLY A 37 8.17 15.89 -3.49
C GLY A 37 7.94 14.64 -4.34
N PRO A 38 8.49 14.60 -5.56
CA PRO A 38 8.26 13.54 -6.54
C PRO A 38 8.67 12.14 -6.05
N GLY A 39 9.57 12.06 -5.06
CA GLY A 39 10.00 10.80 -4.45
C GLY A 39 8.85 9.99 -3.83
N LEU A 40 7.81 10.66 -3.31
CA LEU A 40 6.63 9.97 -2.78
C LEU A 40 5.83 9.28 -3.89
N ALA A 41 5.69 9.91 -5.05
CA ALA A 41 4.93 9.37 -6.17
C ALA A 41 5.53 8.07 -6.72
N VAL A 42 6.84 7.84 -6.56
CA VAL A 42 7.51 6.58 -6.95
C VAL A 42 6.95 5.39 -6.19
N LEU A 43 6.49 5.57 -4.94
CA LEU A 43 5.89 4.50 -4.15
C LEU A 43 4.60 3.94 -4.77
N SER A 44 3.95 4.64 -5.69
CA SER A 44 2.78 4.13 -6.43
C SER A 44 3.07 2.85 -7.23
N ARG A 45 4.34 2.60 -7.57
CA ARG A 45 4.81 1.39 -8.27
C ARG A 45 4.84 0.15 -7.36
N HIS A 46 4.69 0.34 -6.05
CA HIS A 46 4.81 -0.71 -5.07
C HIS A 46 3.43 -1.34 -4.78
N VAL A 47 3.36 -2.68 -4.81
CA VAL A 47 2.10 -3.43 -4.64
C VAL A 47 1.43 -3.17 -3.30
N GLU A 48 2.20 -2.84 -2.27
CA GLU A 48 1.72 -2.49 -0.94
C GLU A 48 0.83 -1.24 -1.00
N ILE A 49 1.27 -0.19 -1.72
CA ILE A 49 0.52 1.05 -1.90
C ILE A 49 -0.67 0.84 -2.82
N GLN A 50 -0.46 0.13 -3.94
CA GLN A 50 -1.55 -0.19 -4.89
C GLN A 50 -2.68 -0.95 -4.20
N LEU A 51 -2.35 -1.95 -3.37
CA LEU A 51 -3.34 -2.69 -2.60
C LEU A 51 -4.02 -1.80 -1.58
N ALA A 52 -3.27 -1.00 -0.80
CA ALA A 52 -3.85 -0.12 0.20
C ALA A 52 -4.88 0.84 -0.43
N VAL A 53 -4.56 1.46 -1.56
CA VAL A 53 -5.49 2.32 -2.31
C VAL A 53 -6.69 1.53 -2.83
N ARG A 54 -6.47 0.33 -3.39
CA ARG A 54 -7.58 -0.55 -3.80
C ARG A 54 -8.52 -0.89 -2.65
N LEU A 55 -8.00 -1.13 -1.45
CA LEU A 55 -8.80 -1.44 -0.28
C LEU A 55 -9.71 -0.26 0.11
N ARG A 56 -9.22 0.98 -0.01
CA ARG A 56 -10.04 2.18 0.19
C ARG A 56 -11.20 2.29 -0.80
N HIS A 57 -10.99 1.85 -2.03
CA HIS A 57 -12.01 1.89 -3.08
C HIS A 57 -13.05 0.76 -2.96
N ARG A 58 -12.93 -0.16 -1.99
CA ARG A 58 -13.95 -1.20 -1.81
C ARG A 58 -15.23 -0.56 -1.25
N PRO A 59 -16.41 -0.89 -1.80
CA PRO A 59 -17.69 -0.27 -1.42
C PRO A 59 -18.26 -0.80 -0.09
N THR A 60 -17.43 -1.10 0.90
CA THR A 60 -17.86 -1.72 2.16
C THR A 60 -17.76 -0.74 3.31
N ASN A 61 -18.81 -0.61 4.13
CA ASN A 61 -18.76 0.10 5.42
C ASN A 61 -18.04 -0.71 6.52
N GLU A 62 -17.33 -1.79 6.16
CA GLU A 62 -16.65 -2.66 7.11
C GLU A 62 -15.20 -2.24 7.30
N VAL A 63 -14.69 -2.44 8.52
CA VAL A 63 -13.27 -2.32 8.81
C VAL A 63 -12.52 -3.39 8.03
N VAL A 64 -11.59 -2.96 7.18
CA VAL A 64 -10.82 -3.86 6.30
C VAL A 64 -9.66 -4.49 7.06
N HIS A 65 -9.60 -5.83 7.05
CA HIS A 65 -8.47 -6.61 7.56
C HIS A 65 -7.93 -7.52 6.45
N GLU A 66 -6.75 -7.22 5.94
CA GLU A 66 -6.21 -7.88 4.75
C GLU A 66 -4.78 -8.37 4.94
N VAL A 67 -4.43 -9.42 4.20
CA VAL A 67 -3.10 -10.01 4.19
C VAL A 67 -2.53 -9.96 2.78
N LEU A 68 -1.34 -9.38 2.65
CA LEU A 68 -0.57 -9.31 1.41
C LEU A 68 0.69 -10.18 1.57
N VAL A 69 0.94 -11.07 0.61
CA VAL A 69 2.19 -11.85 0.56
C VAL A 69 3.03 -11.32 -0.60
N ILE A 70 4.29 -10.97 -0.33
CA ILE A 70 5.26 -10.47 -1.32
C ILE A 70 6.57 -11.26 -1.24
N ASP A 71 7.29 -11.29 -2.35
CA ASP A 71 8.59 -11.95 -2.52
C ASP A 71 9.78 -11.02 -2.22
N ARG A 72 9.53 -9.93 -1.51
CA ARG A 72 10.54 -8.92 -1.14
C ARG A 72 10.31 -8.38 0.27
N VAL A 73 11.27 -7.61 0.76
CA VAL A 73 11.13 -6.84 2.02
C VAL A 73 10.42 -5.52 1.72
N VAL A 74 9.52 -5.10 2.61
CA VAL A 74 8.82 -3.81 2.46
C VAL A 74 9.84 -2.67 2.50
N CYS A 75 9.68 -1.72 1.59
CA CYS A 75 10.58 -0.57 1.54
C CYS A 75 10.49 0.27 2.83
N GLY A 76 11.65 0.61 3.41
CA GLY A 76 11.81 1.19 4.75
C GLY A 76 12.21 0.19 5.83
N ARG A 77 11.99 -1.11 5.59
CA ARG A 77 12.45 -2.19 6.47
C ARG A 77 13.76 -2.82 5.98
N ASP A 78 13.97 -2.84 4.67
CA ASP A 78 15.25 -3.25 4.08
C ASP A 78 16.33 -2.19 4.41
N PRO A 79 17.50 -2.58 4.96
CA PRO A 79 18.61 -1.67 5.25
C PRO A 79 19.01 -0.74 4.10
N ARG A 80 18.87 -1.19 2.84
CA ARG A 80 19.17 -0.41 1.63
C ARG A 80 18.17 0.72 1.38
N THR A 81 17.02 0.69 2.04
CA THR A 81 15.90 1.63 1.84
C THR A 81 15.53 2.43 3.08
N GLN A 82 16.08 2.09 4.26
CA GLN A 82 15.82 2.76 5.53
C GLN A 82 16.15 4.26 5.52
N GLY A 83 17.18 4.68 4.79
CA GLY A 83 17.59 6.09 4.70
C GLY A 83 16.81 6.93 3.68
N ARG A 84 15.79 6.38 3.01
CA ARG A 84 15.02 7.12 2.01
C ARG A 84 14.00 8.03 2.68
N GLU A 85 13.78 9.20 2.10
CA GLU A 85 12.83 10.20 2.59
C GLU A 85 11.39 9.66 2.71
N TYR A 86 10.97 8.85 1.73
CA TYR A 86 9.66 8.20 1.72
C TYR A 86 9.81 6.69 1.54
N THR A 87 9.11 5.95 2.38
CA THR A 87 9.10 4.49 2.37
C THR A 87 7.68 3.96 2.60
N CYS A 88 7.45 2.73 2.16
CA CYS A 88 6.18 2.03 2.27
C CYS A 88 5.81 1.88 3.74
N ASP A 89 6.80 1.49 4.55
CA ASP A 89 6.66 1.29 5.99
C ASP A 89 6.16 2.55 6.71
N THR A 90 6.60 3.72 6.28
CA THR A 90 6.21 5.01 6.88
C THR A 90 4.92 5.59 6.28
N VAL A 91 4.64 5.32 5.01
CA VAL A 91 3.51 5.92 4.27
C VAL A 91 2.23 5.09 4.39
N LEU A 92 2.32 3.75 4.46
CA LEU A 92 1.16 2.84 4.51
C LEU A 92 0.11 3.19 5.59
N PRO A 93 0.48 3.56 6.83
CA PRO A 93 -0.50 3.96 7.85
C PRO A 93 -1.38 5.15 7.46
N PHE A 94 -0.93 6.00 6.54
CA PHE A 94 -1.69 7.17 6.06
C PHE A 94 -2.43 6.91 4.75
N VAL A 95 -2.05 5.86 4.03
CA VAL A 95 -2.76 5.40 2.83
C VAL A 95 -3.94 4.52 3.21
N LEU A 96 -3.88 3.77 4.30
CA LEU A 96 -5.01 2.96 4.78
C LEU A 96 -6.11 3.84 5.40
N ASP A 97 -7.38 3.43 5.26
CA ASP A 97 -8.49 4.03 6.00
C ASP A 97 -8.34 3.82 7.51
N GLU A 98 -8.92 4.72 8.30
CA GLU A 98 -8.86 4.61 9.77
C GLU A 98 -9.41 3.27 10.25
N GLY A 99 -8.66 2.61 11.14
CA GLY A 99 -9.02 1.30 11.69
C GLY A 99 -8.73 0.11 10.77
N ALA A 100 -8.54 0.32 9.46
CA ALA A 100 -8.14 -0.74 8.55
C ALA A 100 -6.74 -1.28 8.90
N THR A 101 -6.50 -2.57 8.65
CA THR A 101 -5.20 -3.19 8.86
C THR A 101 -4.74 -3.96 7.63
N LEU A 102 -3.47 -3.79 7.26
CA LEU A 102 -2.79 -4.57 6.24
C LEU A 102 -1.62 -5.32 6.86
N THR A 103 -1.67 -6.65 6.85
CA THR A 103 -0.53 -7.49 7.23
C THR A 103 0.25 -7.86 5.98
N VAL A 104 1.51 -7.45 5.90
CA VAL A 104 2.43 -7.88 4.84
C VAL A 104 3.26 -9.06 5.35
N VAL A 105 3.28 -10.14 4.57
CA VAL A 105 4.13 -11.32 4.77
C VAL A 105 5.23 -11.25 3.72
N GLU A 106 6.46 -11.09 4.18
CA GLU A 106 7.65 -10.95 3.34
C GLU A 106 8.21 -12.33 2.93
N HIS A 107 9.19 -12.33 2.03
CA HIS A 107 9.80 -13.55 1.45
C HIS A 107 10.38 -14.54 2.47
N ASP A 108 10.85 -14.06 3.61
CA ASP A 108 11.41 -14.85 4.72
C ASP A 108 10.35 -15.28 5.75
N GLY A 109 9.08 -14.98 5.48
CA GLY A 109 7.96 -15.24 6.38
C GLY A 109 7.76 -14.18 7.46
N ALA A 110 8.59 -13.13 7.51
CA ALA A 110 8.39 -12.02 8.43
C ALA A 110 7.02 -11.37 8.19
N ARG A 111 6.32 -11.06 9.29
CA ARG A 111 4.97 -10.48 9.25
C ARG A 111 4.99 -9.09 9.85
N VAL A 112 4.43 -8.14 9.12
CA VAL A 112 4.38 -6.73 9.53
C VAL A 112 2.97 -6.24 9.36
N THR A 113 2.40 -5.66 10.42
CA THR A 113 1.03 -5.15 10.37
C THR A 113 1.03 -3.64 10.40
N TYR A 114 0.42 -3.05 9.37
CA TYR A 114 0.16 -1.62 9.28
C TYR A 114 -1.29 -1.35 9.67
N ARG A 115 -1.51 -0.37 10.54
CA ARG A 115 -2.84 0.10 10.92
C ARG A 115 -3.05 1.50 10.36
N GLY A 116 -4.18 1.68 9.67
CA GLY A 116 -4.58 2.96 9.13
C GLY A 116 -4.93 3.96 10.22
N ARG A 117 -4.41 5.17 10.07
CA ARG A 117 -4.55 6.28 11.02
C ARG A 117 -5.62 7.29 10.61
N GLY A 118 -6.24 7.11 9.44
CA GLY A 118 -7.11 8.14 8.84
C GLY A 118 -6.31 9.32 8.29
N ARG A 119 -6.99 10.24 7.59
CA ARG A 119 -6.41 11.52 7.17
C ARG A 119 -6.42 12.49 8.37
N ARG A 120 -5.36 13.28 8.51
CA ARG A 120 -5.43 14.53 9.30
C ARG A 120 -6.17 15.58 8.50
#